data_AF-A0A9W9LJT0-F1
#
_entry.id   AF-A0A9W9LJT0-F1
#
_cell.length_a   1.000
_cell.length_b   1.000
_cell.length_c   1.000
_cell.angle_alpha   90.00
_cell.angle_beta   90.00
_cell.angle_gamma   90.00
#
_symmetry.space_group_name_H-M   'P 1'
#
loop_
_entity.id
_entity.type
_entity.pdbx_description
1 polymer ?
#
loop_
_entity_poly.entity_id
_entity_poly.type
_entity_poly.pdbx_seq_one_letter_code
_entity_poly.pdbx_strand_id
1 'polypeptide(L)'
;MPSTWSWTYTGENIVGDVSYDAFVSSQPSTSASHDYEIMIWLASYGGAEPIGYGSGPIASPIIGGITWDLYKGPNTWTVFSFVARDTITDYSGDINDFFGYLTTNEGVPSSYYLQTIGAGTEPFTGSNAWFTVNPYTISLI
;
A
#
# COMPACT_ATOMS: atom_id res chain seq x y z
N MET A 1 1.98 10.16 -10.36
CA MET A 1 2.91 10.08 -9.22
C MET A 1 3.92 8.95 -9.43
N PRO A 2 4.90 9.15 -10.33
CA PRO A 2 5.90 8.14 -10.65
C PRO A 2 6.72 7.75 -9.42
N SER A 3 6.96 6.44 -9.26
CA SER A 3 7.78 5.89 -8.19
C SER A 3 8.64 4.72 -8.69
N THR A 4 9.84 4.62 -8.13
CA THR A 4 10.70 3.44 -8.23
C THR A 4 11.10 3.01 -6.83
N TRP A 5 11.09 1.71 -6.55
CA TRP A 5 11.47 1.21 -5.24
C TRP A 5 12.09 -0.18 -5.36
N SER A 6 13.40 -0.25 -5.15
CA SER A 6 14.08 -1.53 -4.98
C SER A 6 14.50 -1.72 -3.53
N TRP A 7 14.37 -2.96 -3.04
CA TRP A 7 14.60 -3.30 -1.64
C TRP A 7 14.95 -4.78 -1.47
N THR A 8 15.53 -5.10 -0.32
CA THR A 8 15.80 -6.49 0.11
C THR A 8 15.39 -6.67 1.57
N TYR A 9 14.90 -7.85 1.92
CA TYR A 9 14.53 -8.19 3.29
C TYR A 9 15.15 -9.54 3.69
N THR A 10 16.04 -9.54 4.67
CA THR A 10 16.70 -10.74 5.20
C THR A 10 16.33 -10.96 6.66
N GLY A 11 16.38 -12.20 7.13
CA GLY A 11 16.11 -12.55 8.53
C GLY A 11 15.46 -13.91 8.63
N GLU A 12 14.97 -14.25 9.82
CA GLU A 12 14.34 -15.54 10.11
C GLU A 12 12.89 -15.34 10.56
N ASN A 13 11.98 -16.18 10.06
CA ASN A 13 10.56 -16.21 10.43
C ASN A 13 9.88 -14.83 10.36
N ILE A 14 10.22 -14.03 9.34
CA ILE A 14 9.64 -12.70 9.15
C ILE A 14 8.15 -12.85 8.84
N VAL A 15 7.33 -12.18 9.65
CA VAL A 15 5.92 -11.90 9.38
C VAL A 15 5.80 -10.38 9.30
N GLY A 16 5.44 -9.86 8.13
CA GLY A 16 5.39 -8.43 7.86
C GLY A 16 5.10 -8.14 6.39
N ASP A 17 4.77 -6.91 6.08
CA ASP A 17 4.62 -6.45 4.69
C ASP A 17 5.75 -5.51 4.26
N VAL A 18 5.80 -5.24 2.96
CA VAL A 18 6.53 -4.09 2.39
C VAL A 18 5.55 -3.32 1.53
N SER A 19 5.26 -2.08 1.90
CA SER A 19 4.12 -1.35 1.37
C SER A 19 4.36 0.15 1.20
N TYR A 20 3.68 0.71 0.19
CA TYR A 20 3.33 2.13 0.22
C TYR A 20 2.12 2.31 1.14
N ASP A 21 2.09 3.42 1.85
CA ASP A 21 0.98 3.78 2.74
C ASP A 21 0.64 5.26 2.57
N ALA A 22 -0.62 5.54 2.23
CA ALA A 22 -1.10 6.86 1.90
C ALA A 22 -2.41 7.19 2.64
N PHE A 23 -2.47 8.37 3.23
CA PHE A 23 -3.67 8.86 3.90
C PHE A 23 -4.35 9.95 3.08
N VAL A 24 -5.67 9.83 2.95
CA VAL A 24 -6.51 10.72 2.13
C VAL A 24 -7.68 11.23 2.96
N SER A 25 -7.99 12.53 2.84
CA SER A 25 -9.07 13.17 3.60
C SER A 25 -9.73 14.31 2.82
N SER A 26 -10.99 14.57 3.14
CA SER A 26 -11.71 15.78 2.74
C SER A 26 -11.07 17.07 3.29
N GLN A 27 -10.25 16.97 4.33
CA GLN A 27 -9.62 18.11 4.99
C GLN A 27 -8.20 18.39 4.42
N PRO A 28 -7.90 19.64 4.01
CA PRO A 28 -6.56 20.03 3.55
C PRO A 28 -5.59 20.23 4.73
N SER A 29 -5.28 19.16 5.46
CA SER A 29 -4.43 19.19 6.66
C SER A 29 -3.58 17.94 6.73
N THR A 30 -2.34 18.02 7.22
CA THR A 30 -1.50 16.84 7.48
C THR A 30 -1.66 16.28 8.89
N SER A 31 -2.52 16.88 9.72
CA SER A 31 -2.73 16.50 11.14
C SER A 31 -4.20 16.25 11.51
N ALA A 32 -5.12 16.48 10.58
CA ALA A 32 -6.53 16.14 10.77
C ALA A 32 -6.75 14.63 10.63
N SER A 33 -7.89 14.15 11.12
CA SER A 33 -8.31 12.76 10.92
C SER A 33 -8.34 12.39 9.43
N HIS A 34 -7.92 11.17 9.15
CA HIS A 34 -7.97 10.56 7.83
C HIS A 34 -9.40 10.07 7.55
N ASP A 35 -9.83 10.11 6.29
CA ASP A 35 -11.08 9.48 5.84
C ASP A 35 -10.79 8.11 5.21
N TYR A 36 -9.63 7.99 4.55
CA TYR A 36 -9.14 6.78 3.91
C TYR A 36 -7.64 6.56 4.18
N GLU A 37 -7.26 5.29 4.21
CA GLU A 37 -5.88 4.80 4.12
C GLU A 37 -5.80 3.87 2.92
N ILE A 38 -4.77 4.04 2.10
CA ILE A 38 -4.61 3.37 0.83
C ILE A 38 -3.20 2.79 0.81
N MET A 39 -3.14 1.47 1.02
CA MET A 39 -1.89 0.74 1.04
C MET A 39 -1.67 -0.02 -0.27
N ILE A 40 -0.40 -0.11 -0.71
CA ILE A 40 0.01 -0.88 -1.88
C ILE A 40 1.15 -1.79 -1.45
N TRP A 41 0.83 -3.06 -1.17
CA TRP A 41 1.75 -4.05 -0.63
C TRP A 41 2.50 -4.75 -1.76
N LEU A 42 3.79 -4.44 -1.86
CA LEU A 42 4.73 -5.11 -2.77
C LEU A 42 5.09 -6.52 -2.29
N ALA A 43 4.96 -6.80 -0.99
CA ALA A 43 5.20 -8.11 -0.41
C ALA A 43 4.35 -8.36 0.83
N SER A 44 3.99 -9.62 1.05
CA SER A 44 3.50 -10.15 2.33
C SER A 44 4.38 -11.35 2.70
N TYR A 45 5.01 -11.28 3.87
CA TYR A 45 5.84 -12.34 4.42
C TYR A 45 5.13 -13.07 5.56
N GLY A 46 5.35 -14.38 5.66
CA GLY A 46 4.99 -15.17 6.83
C GLY A 46 3.49 -15.22 7.15
N GLY A 47 2.62 -14.91 6.18
CA GLY A 47 1.18 -14.83 6.38
C GLY A 47 0.71 -13.49 6.94
N ALA A 48 1.45 -12.39 6.71
CA ALA A 48 0.92 -11.05 6.96
C ALA A 48 -0.34 -10.80 6.12
N GLU A 49 -1.37 -10.26 6.76
CA GLU A 49 -2.70 -10.08 6.17
C GLU A 49 -3.11 -8.61 6.24
N PRO A 50 -3.64 -8.02 5.14
CA PRO A 50 -4.16 -6.66 5.16
C PRO A 50 -5.46 -6.57 5.97
N ILE A 51 -5.82 -5.35 6.38
CA ILE A 51 -7.14 -5.08 6.94
C ILE A 51 -8.23 -5.49 5.93
N GLY A 52 -9.20 -6.28 6.40
CA GLY A 52 -10.28 -6.82 5.57
C GLY A 52 -10.01 -8.20 4.98
N TYR A 53 -8.81 -8.78 5.17
CA TYR A 53 -8.42 -10.09 4.63
C TYR A 53 -9.46 -11.20 4.87
N GLY A 54 -10.04 -11.26 6.07
CA GLY A 54 -11.05 -12.28 6.42
C GLY A 54 -12.34 -12.28 5.58
N SER A 55 -12.61 -11.20 4.84
CA SER A 55 -13.74 -11.11 3.90
C SER A 55 -13.38 -11.54 2.47
N GLY A 56 -12.09 -11.79 2.21
CA GLY A 56 -11.55 -11.99 0.87
C GLY A 56 -11.37 -10.68 0.09
N PRO A 57 -10.69 -10.74 -1.06
CA PRO A 57 -10.52 -9.57 -1.92
C PRO A 57 -11.86 -9.15 -2.52
N ILE A 58 -12.12 -7.84 -2.56
CA ILE A 58 -13.30 -7.25 -3.19
C ILE A 58 -13.14 -7.13 -4.71
N ALA A 59 -11.90 -7.12 -5.21
CA ALA A 59 -11.55 -7.12 -6.63
C ALA A 59 -10.12 -7.61 -6.85
N SER A 60 -9.77 -7.93 -8.10
CA SER A 60 -8.38 -8.27 -8.49
C SER A 60 -7.91 -7.48 -9.72
N PRO A 61 -7.72 -6.15 -9.64
CA PRO A 61 -7.37 -5.34 -10.80
C PRO A 61 -5.95 -5.58 -11.32
N ILE A 62 -5.76 -5.30 -12.61
CA ILE A 62 -4.43 -5.21 -13.24
C ILE A 62 -4.03 -3.74 -13.33
N ILE A 63 -3.00 -3.35 -12.58
CA ILE A 63 -2.47 -1.98 -12.54
C ILE A 63 -0.97 -2.05 -12.78
N GLY A 64 -0.47 -1.29 -13.76
CA GLY A 64 0.95 -1.34 -14.15
C GLY A 64 1.42 -2.71 -14.66
N GLY A 65 0.51 -3.55 -15.17
CA GLY A 65 0.80 -4.91 -15.62
C GLY A 65 0.91 -5.95 -14.49
N ILE A 66 0.70 -5.55 -13.24
CA ILE A 66 0.70 -6.42 -12.06
C ILE A 66 -0.75 -6.68 -11.64
N THR A 67 -1.05 -7.92 -11.24
CA THR A 67 -2.34 -8.26 -10.63
C THR A 67 -2.27 -8.04 -9.13
N TRP A 68 -3.21 -7.25 -8.62
CA TRP A 68 -3.33 -6.92 -7.21
C TRP A 68 -4.63 -7.49 -6.67
N ASP A 69 -4.61 -8.13 -5.52
CA ASP A 69 -5.83 -8.45 -4.78
C ASP A 69 -6.18 -7.27 -3.88
N LEU A 70 -7.32 -6.63 -4.15
CA LEU A 70 -7.78 -5.45 -3.42
C LEU A 70 -8.64 -5.88 -2.24
N TYR A 71 -8.22 -5.49 -1.05
CA TYR A 71 -8.95 -5.68 0.20
C TYR A 71 -9.51 -4.37 0.71
N LYS A 72 -10.59 -4.46 1.48
CA LYS A 72 -11.26 -3.32 2.12
C LYS A 72 -11.69 -3.71 3.51
N GLY A 73 -11.41 -2.86 4.49
CA GLY A 73 -11.91 -3.06 5.85
C GLY A 73 -11.92 -1.79 6.69
N PRO A 74 -12.59 -1.85 7.85
CA PRO A 74 -12.70 -0.72 8.75
C PRO A 74 -11.48 -0.60 9.70
N ASN A 75 -11.06 0.63 9.92
CA ASN A 75 -10.27 1.12 11.06
C ASN A 75 -11.00 2.37 11.61
N THR A 76 -10.31 3.29 12.28
CA THR A 76 -10.85 4.64 12.56
C THR A 76 -11.29 5.37 11.27
N TRP A 77 -10.75 4.96 10.13
CA TRP A 77 -11.09 5.34 8.75
C TRP A 77 -11.29 4.09 7.89
N THR A 78 -11.58 4.24 6.59
CA THR A 78 -11.66 3.09 5.67
C THR A 78 -10.28 2.74 5.11
N VAL A 79 -9.87 1.48 5.19
CA VAL A 79 -8.59 1.01 4.64
C VAL A 79 -8.83 0.24 3.34
N PHE A 80 -8.09 0.61 2.29
CA PHE A 80 -7.97 -0.15 1.07
C PHE A 80 -6.53 -0.64 0.93
N SER A 81 -6.34 -1.95 0.70
CA SER A 81 -5.00 -2.53 0.53
C SER A 81 -4.93 -3.30 -0.78
N PHE A 82 -4.09 -2.86 -1.70
CA PHE A 82 -3.74 -3.60 -2.91
C PHE A 82 -2.56 -4.52 -2.59
N VAL A 83 -2.77 -5.83 -2.62
CA VAL A 83 -1.71 -6.80 -2.33
C VAL A 83 -1.26 -7.49 -3.60
N ALA A 84 0.03 -7.38 -3.94
CA ALA A 84 0.60 -8.12 -5.06
C ALA A 84 0.57 -9.62 -4.78
N ARG A 85 0.24 -10.42 -5.79
CA ARG A 85 0.21 -11.89 -5.66
C ARG A 85 1.58 -12.52 -5.52
N ASP A 86 2.57 -11.90 -6.14
CA ASP A 86 3.97 -12.29 -6.07
C ASP A 86 4.76 -11.15 -5.43
N THR A 87 5.80 -11.50 -4.67
CA THR A 87 6.70 -10.51 -4.06
C THR A 87 7.43 -9.68 -5.12
N ILE A 88 7.39 -8.36 -4.98
CA ILE A 88 8.03 -7.40 -5.88
C ILE A 88 9.14 -6.66 -5.14
N THR A 89 10.39 -7.09 -5.35
CA THR A 89 11.57 -6.46 -4.73
C THR A 89 12.15 -5.29 -5.53
N ASP A 90 11.71 -5.10 -6.78
CA ASP A 90 12.10 -4.00 -7.66
C ASP A 90 10.86 -3.50 -8.42
N TYR A 91 10.24 -2.45 -7.90
CA TYR A 91 9.01 -1.88 -8.42
C TYR A 91 9.27 -0.58 -9.20
N SER A 92 8.56 -0.41 -10.32
CA SER A 92 8.47 0.85 -11.04
C SER A 92 7.05 1.02 -11.59
N GLY A 93 6.42 2.16 -11.29
CA GLY A 93 5.06 2.44 -11.73
C GLY A 93 4.55 3.82 -11.31
N ASP A 94 3.29 4.11 -11.62
CA ASP A 94 2.62 5.34 -11.18
C ASP A 94 1.63 5.02 -10.04
N ILE A 95 1.92 5.55 -8.86
CA ILE A 95 1.08 5.35 -7.66
C ILE A 95 -0.31 5.99 -7.83
N ASN A 96 -0.43 7.00 -8.68
CA ASN A 96 -1.71 7.67 -8.94
C ASN A 96 -2.73 6.76 -9.65
N ASP A 97 -2.27 5.68 -10.32
CA ASP A 97 -3.16 4.71 -10.96
C ASP A 97 -4.04 3.98 -9.93
N PHE A 98 -3.52 3.74 -8.72
CA PHE A 98 -4.27 3.12 -7.62
C PHE A 98 -5.36 4.05 -7.08
N PHE A 99 -5.04 5.34 -6.91
CA PHE A 99 -6.05 6.34 -6.54
C PHE A 99 -7.12 6.48 -7.63
N GLY A 100 -6.71 6.53 -8.90
CA GLY A 100 -7.63 6.56 -10.04
C GLY A 100 -8.56 5.35 -10.07
N TYR A 101 -8.04 4.16 -9.77
CA TYR A 101 -8.86 2.95 -9.63
C TYR A 101 -9.91 3.10 -8.53
N LEU A 102 -9.51 3.55 -7.33
CA LEU A 102 -10.42 3.70 -6.19
C LEU A 102 -11.48 4.79 -6.43
N THR A 103 -11.12 5.89 -7.08
CA THR A 103 -12.10 6.91 -7.49
C THR A 103 -13.12 6.36 -8.48
N THR A 104 -12.66 5.55 -9.44
CA THR A 104 -13.54 5.01 -10.48
C THR A 104 -14.45 3.89 -9.98
N ASN A 105 -13.94 3.02 -9.10
CA ASN A 105 -14.59 1.76 -8.76
C ASN A 105 -15.09 1.68 -7.32
N GLU A 106 -14.47 2.41 -6.39
CA GLU A 106 -14.72 2.27 -4.94
C GLU A 106 -15.29 3.54 -4.27
N GLY A 107 -15.51 4.59 -5.06
CA GLY A 107 -16.18 5.82 -4.61
C GLY A 107 -15.30 6.76 -3.78
N VAL A 108 -13.97 6.60 -3.79
CA VAL A 108 -13.05 7.56 -3.14
C VAL A 108 -13.09 8.90 -3.91
N PRO A 109 -13.55 10.02 -3.31
CA PRO A 109 -13.79 11.23 -4.09
C PRO A 109 -12.47 11.86 -4.56
N SER A 110 -12.37 12.17 -5.86
CA SER A 110 -11.18 12.80 -6.45
C SER A 110 -10.92 14.22 -5.95
N SER A 111 -11.87 14.83 -5.23
CA SER A 111 -11.72 16.14 -4.61
C SER A 111 -11.03 16.09 -3.24
N TYR A 112 -10.68 14.90 -2.74
CA TYR A 112 -10.01 14.75 -1.46
C TYR A 112 -8.51 15.02 -1.59
N TYR A 113 -7.88 15.37 -0.47
CA TYR A 113 -6.47 15.71 -0.36
C TYR A 113 -5.67 14.48 0.05
N LEU A 114 -4.56 14.23 -0.67
CA LEU A 114 -3.50 13.36 -0.18
C LEU A 114 -2.77 14.08 0.96
N GLN A 115 -2.92 13.58 2.18
CA GLN A 115 -2.33 14.19 3.38
C GLN A 115 -0.89 13.75 3.57
N THR A 116 -0.62 12.46 3.42
CA THR A 116 0.70 11.85 3.56
C THR A 116 0.84 10.67 2.60
N ILE A 117 2.07 10.39 2.19
CA ILE A 117 2.44 9.13 1.57
C ILE A 117 3.84 8.72 2.04
N GLY A 118 3.94 7.46 2.46
CA GLY A 118 5.17 6.79 2.88
C GLY A 118 5.38 5.49 2.11
N ALA A 119 6.59 4.96 2.24
CA ALA A 119 6.97 3.64 1.75
C ALA A 119 7.87 3.00 2.80
N GLY A 120 7.52 1.79 3.26
CA GLY A 120 8.21 1.14 4.36
C GLY A 120 7.82 -0.33 4.53
N THR A 121 7.94 -0.81 5.76
CA THR A 121 7.60 -2.18 6.14
C THR A 121 6.93 -2.16 7.51
N GLU A 122 5.86 -2.94 7.67
CA GLU A 122 5.21 -3.18 8.96
C GLU A 122 5.58 -4.57 9.48
N PRO A 123 6.53 -4.69 10.44
CA PRO A 123 6.88 -5.98 11.01
C PRO A 123 5.90 -6.39 12.11
N PHE A 124 5.40 -7.63 12.06
CA PHE A 124 4.62 -8.25 13.14
C PHE A 124 5.51 -9.10 14.05
N THR A 125 6.25 -10.06 13.48
CA THR A 125 7.19 -10.93 14.20
C THR A 125 8.38 -11.31 13.33
N GLY A 126 9.47 -11.76 13.96
CA GLY A 126 10.68 -12.24 13.28
C GLY A 126 11.94 -12.01 14.11
N SER A 127 13.07 -12.55 13.66
CA SER A 127 14.37 -12.38 14.30
C SER A 127 15.48 -12.07 13.30
N ASN A 128 16.45 -11.27 13.74
CA ASN A 128 17.59 -10.81 12.92
C ASN A 128 17.14 -10.21 11.56
N ALA A 129 15.99 -9.53 11.59
CA ALA A 129 15.37 -8.96 10.41
C ALA A 129 16.10 -7.69 9.98
N TRP A 130 16.38 -7.57 8.69
CA TRP A 130 17.08 -6.44 8.10
C TRP A 130 16.44 -6.06 6.77
N PHE A 131 15.79 -4.90 6.74
CA PHE A 131 15.17 -4.32 5.56
C PHE A 131 16.10 -3.24 4.99
N THR A 132 16.51 -3.39 3.73
CA THR A 132 17.40 -2.44 3.03
C THR A 132 16.71 -1.89 1.80
N VAL A 133 16.70 -0.57 1.65
CA VAL A 133 16.11 0.16 0.51
C VAL A 133 17.21 0.70 -0.38
N ASN A 134 17.16 0.38 -1.68
CA ASN A 134 18.17 0.74 -2.68
C ASN A 134 17.54 0.98 -4.06
N PRO A 135 17.66 2.18 -4.68
CA PRO A 135 17.10 3.45 -4.22
C PRO A 135 15.55 3.45 -4.18
N TYR A 136 14.99 4.42 -3.47
CA TYR A 136 13.56 4.77 -3.48
C TYR A 136 13.37 6.16 -4.08
N THR A 137 12.42 6.30 -5.00
CA THR A 137 11.97 7.60 -5.51
C THR A 137 10.45 7.65 -5.55
N ILE A 138 9.91 8.83 -5.28
CA ILE A 138 8.51 9.16 -5.56
C ILE A 138 8.45 10.64 -5.89
N SER A 139 7.61 11.03 -6.85
CA SER A 139 7.43 12.43 -7.20
C SER A 139 5.96 12.74 -7.45
N LEU A 140 5.47 13.76 -6.74
CA LEU A 140 4.19 14.39 -7.02
C LEU A 140 4.42 15.41 -8.14
N ILE A 141 3.82 15.14 -9.30
CA ILE A 141 3.94 15.95 -10.53
C ILE A 141 2.59 16.54 -10.93
#